data_AF-V9LTD0-F1
#
_entry.id   AF-V9LTD0-F1
#
_cell.length_a   1.000
_cell.length_b   1.000
_cell.length_c   1.000
_cell.angle_alpha   90.00
_cell.angle_beta   90.00
_cell.angle_gamma   90.00
#
_symmetry.space_group_name_H-M   'P 1'
#
loop_
_entity.id
_entity.type
_entity.pdbx_description
1 polymer ?
#
loop_
_entity_poly.entity_id
_entity_poly.type
_entity_poly.pdbx_seq_one_letter_code
_entity_poly.pdbx_strand_id
1 'polypeptide(L)' 'AHSFRALTVPELTQQMFDPKNMMAASDFRNGRYLTCSAIFRGKVSMKEVEDQM' A
#
# COMPACT_ATOMS: atom_id res chain seq x y z
N ALA A 1 -9.52 22.75 -2.30
CA ALA A 1 -10.36 21.59 -2.66
C ALA A 1 -9.43 20.40 -2.86
N HIS A 2 -9.42 19.42 -1.94
CA HIS A 2 -8.65 18.19 -2.17
C HIS A 2 -9.32 17.45 -3.32
N SER A 3 -8.64 17.39 -4.46
CA SER A 3 -9.05 16.56 -5.58
C SER A 3 -8.92 15.12 -5.13
N PHE A 4 -10.03 14.49 -4.75
CA PHE A 4 -10.05 13.07 -4.42
C PHE A 4 -9.83 12.30 -5.73
N ARG A 5 -8.56 12.06 -6.05
CA ARG A 5 -8.16 11.26 -7.21
C ARG A 5 -8.13 9.80 -6.79
N ALA A 6 -8.72 8.94 -7.61
CA ALA A 6 -8.52 7.50 -7.48
C ALA A 6 -7.04 7.19 -7.77
N LEU A 7 -6.37 6.60 -6.77
CA LEU A 7 -4.99 6.14 -6.90
C LEU A 7 -4.96 4.86 -7.74
N THR A 8 -3.88 4.70 -8.49
CA THR A 8 -3.59 3.48 -9.25
C THR A 8 -3.08 2.38 -8.32
N VAL A 9 -3.14 1.12 -8.77
CA VAL A 9 -2.61 -0.03 -8.02
C VAL A 9 -1.13 0.16 -7.61
N PRO A 10 -0.20 0.56 -8.49
CA PRO A 10 1.19 0.81 -8.09
C PRO A 10 1.35 1.90 -7.02
N GLU A 11 0.58 2.99 -7.13
CA GLU A 11 0.62 4.08 -6.14
C GLU A 11 0.11 3.61 -4.77
N LEU A 12 -0.92 2.75 -4.74
CA LEU A 12 -1.42 2.15 -3.50
C LEU A 12 -0.39 1.20 -2.88
N THR A 13 0.26 0.36 -3.68
CA THR A 13 1.27 -0.57 -3.17
C THR A 13 2.48 0.16 -2.60
N GLN A 14 2.97 1.20 -3.28
CA GLN A 14 4.05 2.03 -2.75
C GLN A 14 3.66 2.72 -1.43
N GLN A 15 2.43 3.22 -1.33
CA GLN A 15 1.94 3.86 -0.12
C GLN A 15 1.84 2.90 1.07
N MET A 16 1.55 1.61 0.84
CA MET A 16 1.55 0.60 1.91
C MET A 16 2.92 0.43 2.56
N PHE A 17 4.00 0.68 1.82
CA PHE A 17 5.38 0.60 2.30
C PHE A 17 5.98 1.97 2.63
N ASP A 18 5.19 3.05 2.76
CA ASP A 18 5.67 4.35 3.26
C ASP A 18 5.39 4.50 4.77
N PRO A 19 6.41 4.74 5.62
CA PRO A 19 6.23 4.74 7.07
C PRO A 19 5.30 5.86 7.54
N LYS A 20 5.08 6.88 6.71
CA LYS A 20 4.10 7.94 6.96
C LYS A 20 2.66 7.45 6.98
N ASN A 21 2.36 6.36 6.27
CA ASN A 21 1.02 5.79 6.20
C ASN A 21 0.82 4.65 7.22
N MET A 22 1.83 4.33 8.02
CA MET A 22 1.72 3.34 9.07
C MET A 22 0.87 3.89 10.22
N MET A 23 -0.15 3.14 10.62
CA MET A 23 -1.03 3.50 11.75
C MET A 23 -0.33 3.37 13.12
N ALA A 24 0.89 2.83 13.14
CA ALA A 24 1.74 2.73 14.32
C ALA A 24 3.03 3.53 14.08
N ALA A 25 3.54 4.17 15.13
CA ALA A 25 4.81 4.91 15.09
C ALA A 25 6.03 3.96 15.11
N SER A 26 6.08 3.05 14.14
CA SER A 26 7.12 2.05 13.98
C SER A 26 7.70 2.17 12.58
N ASP A 27 9.00 2.42 12.49
CA ASP A 27 9.70 2.43 11.21
C ASP A 27 10.04 0.99 10.80
N PHE A 28 9.37 0.48 9.78
CA PHE A 28 9.62 -0.86 9.24
C PHE A 28 10.98 -1.01 8.57
N ARG A 29 11.71 0.07 8.30
CA ARG A 29 13.12 0.00 7.86
C ARG A 29 14.03 -0.55 8.96
N ASN A 30 13.62 -0.43 10.22
CA ASN A 30 14.38 -0.92 11.37
C ASN A 30 14.02 -2.38 11.75
N GLY A 31 13.14 -3.04 10.99
CA GLY A 31 12.65 -4.39 11.28
C GLY A 31 12.55 -5.27 10.04
N ARG A 32 12.00 -6.48 10.21
CA ARG A 32 11.63 -7.39 9.12
C ARG A 32 10.17 -7.78 9.28
N TYR A 33 9.45 -7.89 8.17
CA TYR A 33 8.10 -8.40 8.20
C TYR A 33 8.11 -9.91 8.47
N LEU A 34 7.38 -10.33 9.50
CA LEU A 34 7.15 -11.76 9.79
C LEU A 34 5.98 -12.30 8.95
N THR A 35 4.92 -11.50 8.83
CA THR A 35 3.74 -11.77 8.00
C THR A 35 3.21 -10.45 7.46
N CYS A 36 2.76 -10.43 6.21
CA CYS A 36 2.11 -9.29 5.56
C CYS A 36 0.77 -9.73 4.99
N SER A 37 -0.25 -8.88 5.09
CA SER A 37 -1.52 -9.05 4.40
C SER A 37 -1.95 -7.71 3.84
N ALA A 38 -2.25 -7.66 2.54
CA ALA A 38 -2.71 -6.46 1.84
C ALA A 38 -4.14 -6.70 1.33
N ILE A 39 -5.04 -5.77 1.60
CA ILE A 39 -6.44 -5.86 1.18
C ILE A 39 -6.74 -4.69 0.24
N PHE A 40 -6.78 -4.96 -1.05
CA PHE A 40 -7.19 -3.98 -2.07
C PHE A 40 -8.72 -3.97 -2.20
N ARG A 41 -9.32 -2.78 -2.12
CA ARG A 41 -10.77 -2.59 -2.22
C ARG A 41 -11.09 -1.70 -3.42
N GLY A 42 -11.99 -2.15 -4.29
CA GLY A 42 -12.45 -1.37 -5.45
C GLY A 42 -12.36 -2.14 -6.77
N LYS A 43 -12.52 -1.43 -7.89
CA LYS A 43 -12.30 -1.99 -9.23
C LYS A 43 -10.79 -2.02 -9.52
N VAL A 44 -10.12 -3.07 -9.05
CA VAL A 44 -8.69 -3.30 -9.25
C VAL A 44 -8.46 -4.54 -10.10
N SER A 45 -7.44 -4.51 -10.95
CA SER A 45 -7.02 -5.67 -11.72
C SER A 45 -6.17 -6.60 -10.84
N MET A 46 -6.61 -7.85 -10.63
CA MET A 46 -5.84 -8.82 -9.82
C MET A 46 -4.44 -9.06 -10.38
N LYS A 47 -4.28 -9.04 -11.71
CA LYS A 47 -2.98 -9.20 -12.37
C LYS A 47 -2.03 -8.05 -12.05
N GLU A 48 -2.54 -6.82 -12.02
CA GLU A 48 -1.73 -5.63 -11.72
C GLU A 48 -1.36 -5.57 -10.24
N VAL A 49 -2.23 -6.08 -9.36
CA VAL A 49 -1.93 -6.22 -7.93
C VAL A 49 -0.79 -7.21 -7.71
N GLU A 50 -0.81 -8.37 -8.37
CA GLU A 50 0.25 -9.38 -8.26
C GLU A 50 1.59 -8.89 -8.84
N ASP A 51 1.57 -8.12 -9.92
CA ASP A 51 2.79 -7.59 -10.55
C ASP A 51 3.46 -6.47 -9.74
N GLN A 52 2.68 -5.75 -8.91
CA GLN A 52 3.16 -4.62 -8.11
C GLN A 52 3.51 -4.99 -6.66
N MET A 53 3.02 -6.13 -6.16
CA MET A 53 3.23 -6.59 -4.78
C MET A 53 4.50 -7.42 -4.65
#